data_AF-A0A6J4MUI3-F1
#
_entry.id   AF-A0A6J4MUI3-F1
#
_cell.length_a   1.000
_cell.length_b   1.000
_cell.length_c   1.000
_cell.angle_alpha   90.00
_cell.angle_beta   90.00
_cell.angle_gamma   90.00
#
_symmetry.space_group_name_H-M   'P 1'
#
loop_
_entity.id
_entity.type
_entity.pdbx_description
1 polymer ?
#
loop_
_entity_poly.entity_id
_entity_poly.type
_entity_poly.pdbx_seq_one_letter_code
_entity_poly.pdbx_strand_id
1 'polypeptide(L)'
;MDASRFLTATLRHRKGGSAIAEIMAAAVMAADPYRAVQRQLVLRHDTSGDWIHVGTGRYDLARLRRILVLALGKAATPMAQAAVDVLGSRVRDGLVIPKATKEQESSQVAGL
;
A
#
# COMPACT_ATOMS: atom_id res chain seq x y z
N MET A 1 13.67 -1.59 -4.60
CA MET A 1 14.34 -0.29 -4.37
C MET A 1 15.82 -0.52 -4.60
N ASP A 2 16.46 0.30 -5.44
CA ASP A 2 17.89 0.16 -5.69
C ASP A 2 18.70 0.68 -4.49
N ALA A 3 19.54 -0.20 -3.93
CA ALA A 3 20.42 0.13 -2.80
C ALA A 3 21.44 1.22 -3.15
N SER A 4 21.81 1.37 -4.43
CA SER A 4 22.75 2.40 -4.88
C SER A 4 22.29 3.82 -4.53
N ARG A 5 20.97 4.05 -4.42
CA ARG A 5 20.39 5.34 -4.03
C ARG A 5 20.72 5.74 -2.59
N PHE A 6 21.10 4.78 -1.75
CA PHE A 6 21.53 5.03 -0.37
C PHE A 6 23.05 5.14 -0.23
N LEU A 7 23.84 4.85 -1.27
CA LEU A 7 25.29 5.03 -1.27
C LEU A 7 25.66 6.52 -1.37
N THR A 8 25.51 7.23 -0.25
CA THR A 8 26.00 8.60 -0.07
C THR A 8 27.52 8.65 -0.07
N ALA A 9 28.10 9.85 -0.23
CA ALA A 9 29.56 10.03 -0.30
C ALA A 9 30.30 9.35 0.87
N THR A 10 29.81 9.53 2.10
CA THR A 10 30.40 8.90 3.29
C THR A 10 30.35 7.37 3.25
N LEU A 11 29.26 6.78 2.78
CA LEU A 11 29.12 5.32 2.73
C LEU A 11 29.99 4.70 1.63
N ARG A 12 30.26 5.41 0.54
CA ARG A 12 31.15 4.93 -0.53
C ARG A 12 32.59 4.72 -0.06
N HIS A 13 33.03 5.50 0.94
CA HIS A 13 34.40 5.43 1.47
C HIS A 13 34.52 4.64 2.79
N ARG A 14 33.43 4.06 3.30
CA ARG A 14 33.42 3.22 4.50
C ARG A 14 33.45 1.74 4.14
N LYS A 15 34.32 0.97 4.80
CA LYS A 15 34.21 -0.49 4.79
C LYS A 15 32.82 -0.90 5.29
N GLY A 16 32.08 -1.68 4.50
CA GLY A 16 30.71 -2.09 4.80
C GLY A 16 29.60 -1.13 4.31
N GLY A 17 29.93 -0.04 3.61
CA GLY A 17 28.93 0.91 3.10
C GLY A 17 27.86 0.29 2.20
N SER A 18 28.23 -0.69 1.35
CA SER A 18 27.26 -1.44 0.53
C SER A 18 26.24 -2.20 1.38
N ALA A 19 26.71 -2.92 2.40
CA ALA A 19 25.83 -3.67 3.30
C ALA A 19 24.85 -2.75 4.03
N ILE A 20 25.32 -1.56 4.48
CA ILE A 20 24.43 -0.56 5.09
C ILE A 20 23.38 -0.07 4.09
N ALA A 21 23.78 0.22 2.85
CA ALA A 21 22.86 0.64 1.78
C ALA A 21 21.81 -0.42 1.44
N GLU A 22 22.20 -1.70 1.44
CA GLU A 22 21.31 -2.84 1.25
C GLU A 22 20.30 -2.98 2.40
N ILE A 23 20.74 -2.85 3.65
CA ILE A 23 19.86 -2.87 4.82
C ILE A 23 18.84 -1.72 4.74
N MET A 24 19.28 -0.51 4.40
CA MET A 24 18.39 0.65 4.22
C MET A 24 17.36 0.40 3.11
N ALA A 25 17.79 -0.13 1.96
CA ALA A 25 16.88 -0.45 0.87
C ALA A 25 15.85 -1.52 1.27
N ALA A 26 16.28 -2.56 1.97
CA ALA A 26 15.39 -3.59 2.49
C ALA A 26 14.39 -3.03 3.50
N ALA A 27 14.83 -2.16 4.43
CA ALA A 27 13.97 -1.52 5.42
C ALA A 27 12.92 -0.63 4.77
N VAL A 28 13.30 0.21 3.80
CA VAL A 28 12.35 1.07 3.08
C VAL A 28 11.39 0.24 2.23
N MET A 29 11.86 -0.83 1.57
CA MET A 29 10.98 -1.77 0.86
C MET A 29 10.01 -2.51 1.78
N ALA A 30 10.42 -2.79 3.02
CA ALA A 30 9.54 -3.41 4.01
C ALA A 30 8.43 -2.43 4.43
N ALA A 31 8.75 -1.13 4.52
CA ALA A 31 7.82 -0.05 4.85
C ALA A 31 7.05 0.52 3.65
N ASP A 32 7.15 -0.09 2.47
CA ASP A 32 6.41 0.33 1.28
C ASP A 32 4.90 0.29 1.54
N PRO A 33 4.16 1.41 1.36
CA PRO A 33 2.76 1.52 1.77
C PRO A 33 1.84 0.60 0.99
N TYR A 34 2.11 0.39 -0.31
CA TYR A 34 1.32 -0.50 -1.16
C TYR A 34 1.46 -1.95 -0.69
N ARG A 35 2.70 -2.42 -0.52
CA ARG A 35 3.01 -3.76 0.00
C ARG A 35 2.51 -3.98 1.43
N ALA A 36 2.58 -2.95 2.27
CA ALA A 36 2.06 -3.03 3.63
C ALA A 36 0.56 -3.35 3.64
N VAL A 37 -0.23 -2.69 2.78
CA VAL A 37 -1.66 -2.99 2.63
C VAL A 37 -1.87 -4.40 2.09
N GLN A 38 -1.19 -4.80 1.01
CA GLN A 38 -1.34 -6.15 0.44
C GLN A 38 -1.03 -7.29 1.41
N ARG A 39 -0.12 -7.06 2.38
CA ARG A 39 0.18 -8.05 3.42
C ARG A 39 -0.94 -8.18 4.46
N GLN A 40 -1.66 -7.08 4.72
CA GLN A 40 -2.62 -7.00 5.81
C GLN A 40 -4.06 -7.19 5.34
N LEU A 41 -4.39 -6.75 4.12
CA LEU A 41 -5.71 -6.89 3.50
C LEU A 41 -5.67 -8.05 2.50
N VAL A 42 -6.40 -9.12 2.79
CA VAL A 42 -6.40 -10.33 1.95
C VAL A 42 -7.81 -10.90 1.85
N LEU A 43 -8.23 -11.25 0.63
CA LEU A 43 -9.43 -12.05 0.40
C LEU A 43 -9.11 -13.53 0.55
N ARG A 44 -9.95 -14.25 1.31
CA ARG A 44 -9.85 -15.69 1.50
C ARG A 44 -11.21 -16.32 1.24
N HIS A 45 -11.19 -17.53 0.73
CA HIS A 45 -12.38 -18.37 0.59
C HIS A 45 -12.14 -19.64 1.41
N ASP A 46 -13.13 -20.04 2.19
CA ASP A 46 -13.13 -21.32 2.90
C ASP A 46 -14.52 -21.97 2.86
N THR A 47 -14.68 -23.11 3.53
CA THR A 47 -15.94 -23.87 3.56
C THR A 47 -17.12 -23.10 4.17
N SER A 48 -16.86 -22.02 4.91
CA SER A 48 -17.86 -21.16 5.52
C SER A 48 -18.18 -19.89 4.69
N GLY A 49 -17.45 -19.64 3.60
CA GLY A 49 -17.75 -18.56 2.65
C GLY A 49 -16.54 -17.71 2.27
N ASP A 50 -16.83 -16.48 1.81
CA ASP A 50 -15.84 -15.48 1.42
C ASP A 50 -15.53 -14.53 2.58
N TRP A 51 -14.25 -14.27 2.81
CA TRP A 51 -13.77 -13.48 3.95
C TRP A 51 -12.78 -12.38 3.54
N ILE A 52 -12.96 -11.19 4.10
CA ILE A 52 -11.92 -10.15 4.14
C ILE A 52 -11.13 -10.35 5.43
N HIS A 53 -9.83 -10.56 5.31
CA HIS A 53 -8.92 -10.48 6.43
C HIS A 53 -8.22 -9.13 6.44
N VAL A 54 -8.20 -8.46 7.59
CA VAL A 54 -7.47 -7.22 7.83
C VAL A 54 -6.64 -7.40 9.10
N GLY A 55 -5.35 -7.70 8.92
CA GLY A 55 -4.49 -8.12 10.02
C GLY A 55 -5.04 -9.37 10.70
N THR A 56 -5.41 -9.26 11.97
CA THR A 56 -6.06 -10.35 12.73
C THR A 56 -7.59 -10.33 12.65
N GLY A 57 -8.18 -9.27 12.08
CA GLY A 57 -9.62 -9.14 11.89
C GLY A 57 -10.11 -9.96 10.70
N ARG A 58 -11.29 -10.57 10.83
CA ARG A 58 -11.97 -11.37 9.80
C ARG A 58 -13.41 -10.90 9.64
N TYR A 59 -13.82 -10.63 8.40
CA TYR A 59 -15.14 -10.11 8.06
C TYR A 59 -15.77 -10.94 6.95
N ASP A 60 -17.00 -11.42 7.17
CA ASP A 60 -17.78 -12.17 6.20
C ASP A 60 -18.28 -11.23 5.09
N LEU A 61 -17.92 -11.49 3.83
CA LEU A 61 -18.34 -10.66 2.71
C LEU A 61 -19.86 -10.68 2.52
N ALA A 62 -20.54 -11.79 2.81
CA ALA A 62 -21.99 -11.92 2.62
C ALA A 62 -22.77 -10.97 3.54
N ARG A 63 -22.17 -10.55 4.65
CA ARG A 63 -22.76 -9.60 5.62
C ARG A 63 -22.50 -8.14 5.27
N LEU A 64 -21.63 -7.87 4.29
CA LEU A 64 -21.27 -6.51 3.89
C LEU A 64 -22.18 -6.02 2.77
N ARG A 65 -22.94 -4.96 3.04
CA ARG A 65 -23.80 -4.32 2.03
C ARG A 65 -23.01 -3.62 0.93
N ARG A 66 -21.86 -3.02 1.29
CA ARG A 66 -20.97 -2.28 0.39
C ARG A 66 -19.59 -2.15 1.01
N ILE A 67 -18.57 -2.08 0.18
CA ILE A 67 -17.20 -1.77 0.58
C ILE A 67 -16.83 -0.42 -0.02
N LEU A 68 -16.30 0.46 0.82
CA LEU A 68 -15.88 1.80 0.43
C LEU A 68 -14.40 1.98 0.77
N VAL A 69 -13.65 2.65 -0.08
CA VAL A 69 -12.21 2.94 0.16
C VAL A 69 -12.05 4.41 0.52
N LEU A 70 -11.68 4.70 1.77
CA LEU A 70 -11.29 6.04 2.21
C LEU A 70 -9.81 6.04 2.56
N ALA A 71 -9.02 6.88 1.89
CA ALA A 71 -7.58 6.97 2.13
C ALA A 71 -7.15 8.43 2.35
N LEU A 72 -6.42 8.67 3.44
CA LEU A 72 -6.03 10.00 3.90
C LEU A 72 -4.52 10.03 4.21
N GLY A 73 -3.83 11.10 3.81
CA GLY A 73 -2.43 11.35 4.16
C GLY A 73 -1.43 11.17 3.03
N LYS A 74 -0.13 11.29 3.32
CA LYS A 74 0.95 11.32 2.30
C LYS A 74 1.02 10.07 1.43
N ALA A 75 0.67 8.91 2.00
CA ALA A 75 0.66 7.62 1.31
C ALA A 75 -0.75 7.19 0.88
N ALA A 76 -1.74 8.10 0.91
CA ALA A 76 -3.13 7.78 0.59
C ALA A 76 -3.27 7.10 -0.78
N THR A 77 -2.63 7.65 -1.81
CA THR A 77 -2.70 7.10 -3.17
C THR A 77 -2.20 5.65 -3.28
N PRO A 78 -0.95 5.30 -2.91
CA PRO A 78 -0.50 3.91 -3.00
C PRO A 78 -1.22 2.97 -2.04
N MET A 79 -1.70 3.43 -0.88
CA MET A 79 -2.50 2.59 0.02
C MET A 79 -3.90 2.31 -0.54
N ALA A 80 -4.55 3.32 -1.13
CA ALA A 80 -5.86 3.17 -1.78
C ALA A 80 -5.75 2.23 -2.97
N GLN A 81 -4.72 2.39 -3.81
CA GLN A 81 -4.49 1.53 -4.95
C GLN A 81 -4.34 0.07 -4.53
N ALA A 82 -3.49 -0.21 -3.53
CA ALA A 82 -3.34 -1.56 -3.01
C ALA A 82 -4.66 -2.16 -2.50
N ALA A 83 -5.50 -1.36 -1.85
CA ALA A 83 -6.80 -1.80 -1.38
C ALA A 83 -7.74 -2.13 -2.54
N VAL A 84 -7.81 -1.28 -3.57
CA VAL A 84 -8.61 -1.51 -4.78
C VAL A 84 -8.11 -2.74 -5.54
N ASP A 85 -6.80 -2.94 -5.66
CA ASP A 85 -6.23 -4.09 -6.36
C ASP A 85 -6.57 -5.42 -5.65
N VAL A 86 -6.64 -5.43 -4.32
CA VAL A 86 -7.05 -6.60 -3.56
C VAL A 86 -8.56 -6.83 -3.62
N LEU A 87 -9.36 -5.77 -3.46
CA LEU A 87 -10.82 -5.86 -3.34
C LEU A 87 -11.53 -5.96 -4.70
N GLY A 88 -10.89 -5.45 -5.75
CA GLY A 88 -11.40 -5.40 -7.11
C GLY A 88 -12.77 -4.74 -7.22
N SER A 89 -13.64 -5.33 -8.04
CA SER A 89 -15.01 -4.86 -8.30
C SER A 89 -15.94 -4.85 -7.08
N ARG A 90 -15.47 -5.30 -5.91
CA ARG A 90 -16.24 -5.24 -4.65
C ARG A 90 -16.22 -3.85 -4.03
N VAL A 91 -15.24 -3.02 -4.38
CA VAL A 91 -15.23 -1.60 -4.01
C VAL A 91 -16.36 -0.92 -4.77
N ARG A 92 -17.29 -0.32 -4.03
CA ARG A 92 -18.43 0.39 -4.62
C ARG A 92 -18.10 1.84 -4.95
N ASP A 93 -17.35 2.50 -4.07
CA ASP A 93 -17.02 3.92 -4.16
C ASP A 93 -15.89 4.24 -3.15
N GLY A 94 -15.41 5.48 -3.13
CA GLY A 94 -14.26 5.86 -2.31
C GLY A 94 -13.77 7.30 -2.51
N LEU A 95 -12.84 7.69 -1.65
CA LEU A 95 -12.26 9.03 -1.61
C LEU A 95 -10.79 8.93 -1.20
N VAL A 96 -9.91 9.58 -1.97
CA VAL A 96 -8.48 9.63 -1.69
C VAL A 96 -8.08 11.08 -1.50
N ILE A 97 -7.56 11.42 -0.32
CA ILE A 97 -7.06 12.77 0.02
C ILE A 97 -5.56 12.67 0.28
N PRO A 98 -4.72 12.72 -0.78
CA PRO A 98 -3.29 12.75 -0.61
C PRO A 98 -2.82 14.15 -0.17
N LYS A 99 -1.57 14.24 0.31
CA LYS A 99 -0.92 15.55 0.44
C LYS A 99 -0.69 16.12 -0.97
N ALA A 100 -1.12 17.36 -1.21
CA ALA A 100 -0.83 18.07 -2.45
C ALA A 100 0.69 18.09 -2.71
N THR A 101 1.10 17.46 -3.80
CA THR A 101 2.43 17.54 -4.40
C THR A 101 2.27 18.19 -5.76
N LYS A 102 3.24 19.00 -6.20
CA LYS A 102 3.12 19.86 -7.40
C LYS A 102 2.93 19.10 -8.73
N GLU A 103 2.89 17.76 -8.70
CA GLU A 103 2.78 16.88 -9.88
C GLU A 103 1.40 16.23 -10.03
N GLN A 104 0.43 16.53 -9.15
CA GLN A 104 -0.89 15.87 -9.13
C GLN A 104 -2.05 16.84 -9.46
N GLU A 105 -1.84 17.82 -10.33
CA GLU A 105 -2.91 18.73 -10.80
C GLU A 105 -3.77 18.14 -11.93
N SER A 106 -3.52 16.92 -12.40
CA SER A 106 -4.29 16.35 -13.51
C SER A 106 -4.61 14.88 -13.29
N SER A 107 -5.54 14.60 -12.38
CA SER A 107 -6.44 13.44 -12.44
C SER A 107 -7.55 13.59 -11.41
N GLN A 108 -8.39 14.62 -11.59
CA GLN A 108 -9.82 14.38 -11.40
C GLN A 108 -10.28 13.61 -12.64
N VAL A 109 -10.41 12.29 -12.51
CA VAL A 109 -11.23 11.51 -13.43
C VAL A 109 -12.14 10.63 -12.59
N ALA A 110 -13.40 11.05 -12.59
CA ALA A 110 -14.62 10.27 -12.56
C ALA A 110 -14.59 8.84 -12.00
N GLY A 111 -15.47 8.62 -11.01
CA GLY A 111 -16.25 7.39 -10.86
C GLY A 111 -15.46 6.15 -10.45
N LEU A 112 -15.50 5.86 -9.15
CA LEU A 112 -15.37 4.48 -8.67
C LEU A 112 -16.64 3.69 -9.00
#